data_AF-A0A821JM98-F1
#
_entry.id   AF-A0A821JM98-F1
#
_cell.length_a   1.000
_cell.length_b   1.000
_cell.length_c   1.000
_cell.angle_alpha   90.00
_cell.angle_beta   90.00
_cell.angle_gamma   90.00
#
_symmetry.space_group_name_H-M   'P 1'
#
loop_
_entity.id
_entity.type
_entity.pdbx_description
1 polymer ?
#
loop_
_entity_poly.entity_id
_entity_poly.type
_entity_poly.pdbx_seq_one_letter_code
_entity_poly.pdbx_strand_id
1 'polypeptide(L)'
;MMFFFIVIIITLNLIFGVIIDNFADLRTEKQRNDEILRNTCFICGLDRKSFDNKHVTFEDHIRKVHNMWNYVYFMVLINVKDPTEYTGPESYVHEMIE
;
A
#
# COMPACT_ATOMS: atom_id res chain seq x y z
N MET A 1 -15.33 -37.26 -33.27
CA MET A 1 -14.03 -36.57 -33.47
C MET A 1 -14.16 -35.06 -33.41
N MET A 2 -14.98 -34.42 -34.26
CA MET A 2 -15.22 -32.96 -34.19
C MET A 2 -15.68 -32.47 -32.81
N PHE A 3 -16.59 -33.19 -32.15
CA PHE A 3 -17.03 -32.88 -30.77
C PHE A 3 -15.88 -32.85 -29.76
N PHE A 4 -14.99 -33.86 -29.78
CA PHE A 4 -13.85 -33.93 -28.88
C PHE A 4 -12.86 -32.77 -29.11
N PHE A 5 -12.53 -32.48 -30.36
CA PHE A 5 -11.61 -31.39 -30.68
C PHE A 5 -12.22 -30.01 -30.37
N ILE A 6 -13.45 -29.75 -30.79
CA ILE A 6 -14.05 -28.41 -30.68
C ILE A 6 -14.54 -28.14 -29.25
N VAL A 7 -15.24 -29.08 -28.63
CA VAL A 7 -15.90 -28.82 -27.33
C VAL A 7 -14.97 -29.06 -26.16
N ILE A 8 -14.06 -30.04 -26.23
CA ILE A 8 -13.19 -30.36 -25.10
C ILE A 8 -11.87 -29.60 -25.24
N ILE A 9 -11.14 -29.79 -26.34
CA ILE A 9 -9.79 -29.20 -26.46
C ILE A 9 -9.87 -27.67 -26.56
N ILE A 10 -10.70 -27.09 -27.44
CA ILE A 10 -10.73 -25.64 -27.60
C ILE A 10 -11.32 -24.94 -26.37
N THR A 11 -12.47 -25.40 -25.86
CA THR A 11 -13.11 -24.75 -24.69
C THR A 11 -12.25 -24.82 -23.43
N LEU A 12 -11.61 -25.96 -23.16
CA LEU A 12 -10.75 -26.11 -21.98
C LEU A 12 -9.53 -25.19 -22.08
N ASN A 13 -8.89 -25.10 -23.25
CA ASN A 13 -7.75 -24.21 -23.46
C ASN A 13 -8.16 -22.73 -23.40
N LEU A 14 -9.37 -22.37 -23.85
CA LEU A 14 -9.90 -21.01 -23.73
C LEU A 14 -10.16 -20.64 -22.27
N ILE A 15 -10.77 -21.54 -21.49
CA ILE A 15 -10.98 -21.32 -20.05
C ILE A 15 -9.64 -21.17 -19.33
N PHE A 16 -8.66 -22.03 -19.61
CA PHE A 16 -7.33 -21.91 -19.04
C PHE A 16 -6.64 -20.61 -19.45
N GLY A 17 -6.79 -20.18 -20.71
CA GLY A 17 -6.28 -18.89 -21.18
C GLY A 17 -6.80 -17.73 -20.34
N VAL A 18 -8.12 -17.63 -20.18
CA VAL A 18 -8.75 -16.58 -19.36
C VAL A 18 -8.23 -16.62 -17.91
N ILE A 19 -8.10 -17.80 -17.32
CA ILE A 19 -7.58 -17.93 -15.94
C ILE A 19 -6.12 -17.45 -15.84
N ILE A 20 -5.27 -17.84 -16.80
CA ILE A 20 -3.86 -17.44 -16.83
C ILE A 20 -3.73 -15.92 -16.97
N ASP A 21 -4.51 -15.32 -17.86
CA ASP A 21 -4.50 -13.87 -18.08
C ASP A 21 -4.91 -13.12 -16.80
N ASN A 22 -5.98 -13.56 -16.12
CA ASN A 22 -6.38 -12.98 -14.83
C ASN A 22 -5.27 -13.07 -13.77
N PHE A 23 -4.57 -14.21 -13.67
CA PHE A 23 -3.46 -14.33 -12.72
C PHE A 23 -2.25 -13.48 -13.12
N ALA A 24 -2.02 -13.27 -14.42
CA ALA A 24 -0.97 -12.38 -14.91
C ALA A 24 -1.29 -10.91 -14.55
N ASP A 25 -2.55 -10.50 -14.68
CA ASP A 25 -3.01 -9.17 -14.30
C ASP A 25 -2.85 -8.92 -12.79
N LEU A 26 -3.31 -9.87 -11.96
CA LEU A 26 -3.13 -9.80 -10.49
C LEU A 26 -1.65 -9.68 -10.09
N ARG A 27 -0.75 -10.37 -10.80
CA ARG A 27 0.69 -10.27 -10.57
C ARG A 27 1.22 -8.88 -10.95
N THR A 28 0.81 -8.36 -12.09
CA THR A 28 1.22 -7.04 -12.59
C THR A 28 0.75 -5.94 -11.63
N GLU A 29 -0.49 -6.03 -11.14
CA GLU A 29 -1.01 -5.10 -10.15
C GLU A 29 -0.20 -5.13 -8.85
N LYS A 30 0.11 -6.34 -8.33
CA LYS A 30 0.96 -6.49 -7.16
C LYS A 30 2.34 -5.85 -7.36
N GLN A 31 2.99 -6.12 -8.50
CA GLN A 31 4.30 -5.55 -8.81
C GLN A 31 4.26 -4.01 -8.86
N ARG A 32 3.23 -3.45 -9.49
CA ARG A 32 3.02 -2.00 -9.54
C ARG A 32 2.86 -1.41 -8.14
N ASN A 33 2.06 -2.04 -7.27
CA ASN A 33 1.86 -1.57 -5.90
C ASN A 33 3.16 -1.64 -5.08
N ASP A 34 3.93 -2.72 -5.22
CA ASP A 34 5.23 -2.88 -4.56
C ASP A 34 6.24 -1.83 -5.05
N GLU A 35 6.23 -1.48 -6.34
CA GLU A 35 7.10 -0.43 -6.90
C GLU A 35 6.74 0.96 -6.37
N ILE A 36 5.45 1.29 -6.28
CA ILE A 36 4.99 2.55 -5.69
C ILE A 36 5.44 2.64 -4.23
N LEU A 37 5.22 1.60 -3.43
CA LEU A 37 5.63 1.60 -2.01
C LEU A 37 7.16 1.70 -1.81
N ARG A 38 7.95 1.18 -2.75
CA ARG A 38 9.42 1.27 -2.70
C ARG A 38 9.94 2.66 -3.07
N ASN A 39 9.25 3.38 -3.95
CA ASN A 39 9.74 4.61 -4.55
C ASN A 39 8.98 5.86 -4.13
N THR A 40 7.87 5.74 -3.42
CA THR A 40 7.06 6.89 -3.01
C THR A 40 6.73 6.76 -1.54
N CYS A 41 6.89 7.85 -0.77
CA CYS A 41 6.48 7.85 0.62
C CYS A 41 4.96 7.78 0.71
N PHE A 42 4.43 6.78 1.40
CA PHE A 42 2.98 6.58 1.58
C PHE A 42 2.28 7.77 2.25
N ILE A 43 2.96 8.46 3.17
CA ILE A 43 2.37 9.54 3.97
C ILE A 43 2.33 10.88 3.22
N CYS A 44 3.42 11.27 2.55
CA CYS A 44 3.54 12.59 1.91
C CYS A 44 3.54 12.56 0.37
N GLY A 45 3.57 11.39 -0.26
CA GLY A 45 3.54 11.24 -1.71
C GLY A 45 4.84 11.65 -2.43
N LEU A 46 5.90 12.00 -1.72
CA LEU A 46 7.18 12.36 -2.35
C LEU A 46 7.89 11.13 -2.93
N ASP A 47 8.37 11.28 -4.16
CA ASP A 47 9.20 10.27 -4.83
C ASP A 47 10.59 10.19 -4.18
N ARG A 48 11.18 8.99 -4.19
CA ARG A 48 12.51 8.67 -3.67
C ARG A 48 13.58 9.60 -4.24
N LYS A 49 13.48 9.97 -5.52
CA LYS A 49 14.40 10.91 -6.18
C LYS A 49 14.38 12.30 -5.55
N SER A 50 13.29 12.68 -4.86
CA SER A 50 13.18 13.95 -4.15
C SER A 50 14.10 14.04 -2.92
N PHE A 51 14.76 12.94 -2.55
CA PHE A 51 15.70 12.84 -1.44
C PHE A 51 17.16 12.74 -1.91
N ASP A 52 17.40 12.69 -3.21
CA ASP A 52 18.75 12.72 -3.77
C ASP A 52 19.41 14.08 -3.42
N ASN A 53 20.68 14.04 -3.03
CA ASN A 53 21.47 15.22 -2.60
C ASN A 53 20.90 15.98 -1.39
N LYS A 54 19.99 15.39 -0.61
CA LYS A 54 19.54 15.94 0.68
C LYS A 54 20.28 15.30 1.85
N HIS A 55 20.23 15.96 3.01
CA HIS A 55 20.82 15.44 4.25
C HIS A 55 20.09 14.21 4.79
N VAL A 56 18.81 14.02 4.45
CA VAL A 56 17.99 12.89 4.91
C VAL A 56 17.74 11.93 3.75
N THR A 57 18.08 10.67 3.92
CA THR A 57 17.83 9.62 2.93
C THR A 57 16.35 9.25 2.89
N PHE A 58 15.86 8.72 1.75
CA PHE A 58 14.50 8.21 1.66
C PHE A 58 14.21 7.12 2.71
N GLU A 59 15.18 6.24 2.99
CA GLU A 59 15.05 5.18 4.00
C GLU A 59 14.91 5.75 5.42
N ASP A 60 15.70 6.75 5.78
CA ASP A 60 15.54 7.43 7.08
C ASP A 60 14.20 8.16 7.16
N HIS A 61 13.77 8.79 6.05
CA HIS A 61 12.49 9.46 5.98
C HIS A 61 11.33 8.52 6.28
N ILE A 62 11.22 7.37 5.58
CA ILE A 62 10.10 6.42 5.78
C ILE A 62 10.20 5.65 7.10
N ARG A 63 11.38 5.51 7.71
CA ARG A 63 11.56 4.73 8.96
C ARG A 63 11.46 5.57 10.22
N LYS A 64 11.93 6.82 10.19
CA LYS A 64 12.05 7.69 11.37
C LYS A 64 11.09 8.86 11.37
N VAL A 65 10.81 9.45 10.20
CA VAL A 65 9.94 10.64 10.09
C VAL A 65 8.50 10.21 9.76
N HIS A 66 8.32 9.50 8.64
CA HIS A 66 7.03 9.05 8.11
C HIS A 66 6.88 7.52 8.21
N ASN A 67 7.11 6.99 9.41
CA ASN A 67 6.84 5.59 9.69
C ASN A 67 5.33 5.34 9.75
N MET A 68 4.82 4.54 8.82
CA MET A 68 3.39 4.24 8.70
C MET A 68 2.77 3.70 9.99
N TRP A 69 3.48 2.83 10.71
CA TRP A 69 2.98 2.21 11.93
C TRP A 69 2.88 3.19 13.10
N ASN A 70 3.75 4.19 13.14
CA ASN A 70 3.68 5.22 14.18
C ASN A 70 2.36 6.01 14.10
N TYR A 71 1.80 6.22 12.91
CA TYR A 71 0.48 6.83 12.76
C TYR A 71 -0.63 5.94 13.36
N VAL A 72 -0.58 4.63 13.13
CA VAL A 72 -1.52 3.67 13.73
C VAL A 72 -1.40 3.65 15.24
N TYR A 73 -0.17 3.58 15.77
CA TYR A 73 0.07 3.60 17.21
C TYR A 73 -0.39 4.90 17.84
N PHE A 74 -0.20 6.04 17.17
CA PHE A 74 -0.68 7.33 17.64
C PHE A 74 -2.21 7.41 17.65
N MET A 75 -2.89 6.92 16.61
CA MET A 75 -4.36 6.84 16.60
C MET A 75 -4.88 5.98 17.76
N VAL A 76 -4.26 4.83 18.02
CA VAL A 76 -4.64 3.98 19.17
C VAL A 76 -4.35 4.72 20.48
N LEU A 77 -3.20 5.36 20.63
CA LEU A 77 -2.83 6.14 21.81
C LEU A 77 -3.89 7.20 22.12
N ILE A 78 -4.28 8.00 21.13
CA ILE A 78 -5.33 9.02 21.29
C ILE A 78 -6.66 8.38 21.70
N ASN A 79 -7.01 7.19 21.23
CA ASN A 79 -8.27 6.55 21.63
C ASN A 79 -8.28 6.00 23.06
N VAL A 80 -7.11 5.64 23.62
CA VAL A 80 -7.02 4.97 24.93
C VAL A 80 -6.52 5.86 26.06
N LYS A 81 -5.80 6.93 25.74
CA LYS A 81 -5.27 7.87 26.72
C LYS A 81 -6.41 8.71 27.31
N ASP A 82 -6.32 9.06 28.58
CA ASP A 82 -7.32 9.91 29.23
C ASP A 82 -7.32 11.30 28.54
N PRO A 83 -8.49 11.81 28.10
CA PRO A 83 -8.58 13.11 27.44
C PRO A 83 -8.05 14.28 28.27
N THR A 84 -8.06 14.16 29.60
CA THR A 84 -7.53 15.19 30.51
C THR A 84 -5.99 15.25 30.51
N GLU A 85 -5.33 14.21 30.02
CA GLU A 85 -3.86 14.11 29.91
C GLU A 85 -3.35 14.44 28.51
N TYR A 86 -4.22 14.82 27.58
CA TYR A 86 -3.79 15.23 26.25
C TYR A 86 -2.92 16.48 26.31
N THR A 87 -1.83 16.44 25.57
CA THR A 87 -1.06 17.63 25.22
C THR A 87 -1.81 18.44 24.16
N GLY A 88 -1.46 19.72 24.00
CA GLY A 88 -2.13 20.58 23.01
C GLY A 88 -2.23 19.98 21.59
N PRO A 89 -1.15 19.41 21.01
CA PRO A 89 -1.23 18.73 19.72
C PRO A 89 -2.12 17.48 19.73
N GLU A 90 -2.11 16.69 20.81
CA GLU A 90 -2.97 15.51 20.93
C GLU A 90 -4.45 15.89 20.99
N SER A 91 -4.80 16.95 21.75
CA SER A 91 -6.17 17.49 21.78
C SER A 91 -6.62 17.96 20.40
N TYR A 92 -5.76 18.68 19.69
CA TYR A 92 -6.06 19.14 18.34
C TYR A 92 -6.30 17.97 17.37
N VAL A 93 -5.43 16.95 17.40
CA VAL A 93 -5.61 15.78 16.53
C VAL A 93 -6.86 14.98 16.92
N HIS A 94 -7.15 14.83 18.22
CA HIS A 94 -8.37 14.18 18.69
C HIS A 94 -9.63 14.88 18.17
N GLU A 95 -9.70 16.21 18.27
CA GLU A 95 -10.81 17.02 17.75
C GLU A 95 -10.98 16.90 16.23
N MET A 96 -9.91 16.65 15.48
CA MET A 96 -9.97 16.43 14.02
C MET A 96 -10.39 15.01 13.63
N ILE A 97 -10.35 14.06 14.56
CA ILE A 97 -10.73 12.65 14.32
C ILE A 97 -12.19 12.40 14.70
N GLU A 98 -12.72 13.06 15.74
CA GLU A 98 -14.14 13.05 16.10
C GLU A 98 -15.03 13.73 15.06
#